data_AF-A0A355UEF8-F1
#
_entry.id   AF-A0A355UEF8-F1
#
_cell.length_a   1.000
_cell.length_b   1.000
_cell.length_c   1.000
_cell.angle_alpha   90.00
_cell.angle_beta   90.00
_cell.angle_gamma   90.00
#
_symmetry.space_group_name_H-M   'P 1'
#
loop_
_entity.id
_entity.type
_entity.pdbx_description
1 polymer ?
#
loop_
_entity_poly.entity_id
_entity_poly.type
_entity_poly.pdbx_seq_one_letter_code
_entity_poly.pdbx_strand_id
1 'polypeptide(L)' 'MKVTKENTGNLTAVLKIDIAQEDYTPKLEEQLKSYRRKANVPGFRPGQVPMGMIKKMYEIPLR' A
#
# COMPACT_ATOMS: atom_id res chain seq x y z
N MET A 1 -9.81 0.54 -10.72
CA MET A 1 -10.52 1.12 -9.56
C MET A 1 -11.94 1.42 -9.99
N LYS A 2 -12.97 0.94 -9.31
CA LYS A 2 -14.38 1.21 -9.66
C LYS A 2 -15.07 1.94 -8.50
N VAL A 3 -15.50 3.17 -8.75
CA VAL A 3 -16.20 4.01 -7.75
C VAL A 3 -17.66 4.08 -8.14
N THR A 4 -18.53 3.49 -7.35
CA THR A 4 -19.98 3.62 -7.49
C THR A 4 -20.49 4.54 -6.40
N LYS A 5 -21.07 5.67 -6.80
CA LYS A 5 -21.66 6.66 -5.89
C LYS A 5 -23.17 6.43 -5.84
N GLU A 6 -23.67 5.94 -4.71
CA GLU A 6 -25.10 5.86 -4.44
C GLU A 6 -25.50 7.07 -3.58
N ASN A 7 -26.29 7.98 -4.14
CA ASN A 7 -26.85 9.11 -3.41
C ASN A 7 -28.07 8.61 -2.62
N THR A 8 -27.93 8.48 -1.30
CA THR A 8 -28.99 8.02 -0.39
C THR A 8 -29.79 9.18 0.23
N GLY A 9 -29.50 10.44 -0.14
CA GLY A 9 -30.31 11.61 0.22
C GLY A 9 -29.79 12.95 -0.34
N ASN A 10 -30.48 14.06 -0.05
CA ASN A 10 -30.19 15.41 -0.59
C ASN A 10 -28.78 15.97 -0.24
N LEU A 11 -28.13 15.46 0.81
CA LEU A 11 -26.79 15.91 1.23
C LEU A 11 -25.82 14.76 1.58
N THR A 12 -26.22 13.51 1.36
CA THR A 12 -25.47 12.34 1.82
C THR A 12 -25.30 11.35 0.67
N ALA A 13 -24.05 11.00 0.38
CA ALA A 13 -23.68 10.02 -0.63
C ALA A 13 -22.88 8.89 0.02
N VAL A 14 -23.24 7.65 -0.26
CA VAL A 14 -22.43 6.48 0.08
C VAL A 14 -21.57 6.15 -1.14
N LEU A 15 -20.26 6.30 -0.97
CA LEU A 15 -19.27 5.94 -1.98
C LEU A 15 -18.82 4.52 -1.69
N LYS A 16 -19.22 3.60 -2.56
CA LYS A 16 -18.69 2.23 -2.56
C LYS A 16 -17.52 2.19 -3.53
N ILE A 17 -16.34 1.92 -2.98
CA ILE A 17 -15.09 1.84 -3.74
C ILE A 17 -14.70 0.38 -3.80
N ASP A 18 -14.82 -0.22 -4.98
CA ASP A 18 -14.29 -1.53 -5.25
C ASP A 18 -12.82 -1.36 -5.68
N ILE A 19 -11.91 -1.75 -4.79
CA ILE A 19 -10.46 -1.75 -5.02
C ILE A 19 -10.06 -3.15 -5.46
N ALA A 20 -9.67 -3.29 -6.73
CA ALA A 20 -9.10 -4.54 -7.22
C ALA A 20 -7.61 -4.64 -6.83
N GLN A 21 -7.10 -5.86 -6.67
CA GLN A 21 -5.71 -6.10 -6.29
C GLN A 21 -4.70 -5.47 -7.27
N GLU A 22 -5.05 -5.45 -8.53
CA GLU A 22 -4.25 -4.90 -9.63
C GLU A 22 -4.07 -3.39 -9.54
N ASP A 23 -5.01 -2.67 -8.90
CA ASP A 23 -4.98 -1.20 -8.83
C ASP A 23 -3.94 -0.66 -7.86
N TYR A 24 -3.63 -1.41 -6.79
CA TYR A 24 -2.71 -0.96 -5.75
C TYR A 24 -1.35 -1.66 -5.80
N THR A 25 -1.26 -2.82 -6.46
CA THR A 25 0.02 -3.56 -6.61
C THR A 25 1.17 -2.69 -7.14
N PRO A 26 1.03 -1.90 -8.24
CA PRO A 26 2.16 -1.11 -8.75
C PRO A 26 2.57 0.01 -7.79
N LYS A 27 1.59 0.66 -7.12
CA LYS A 27 1.85 1.71 -6.12
C LYS A 27 2.55 1.13 -4.89
N LEU A 28 2.14 -0.06 -4.46
CA LEU A 28 2.76 -0.76 -3.34
C LEU A 28 4.22 -1.12 -3.65
N GLU A 29 4.50 -1.65 -4.85
CA GLU A 29 5.87 -1.97 -5.25
C GLU A 29 6.77 -0.73 -5.31
N GLU A 30 6.27 0.39 -5.81
CA GLU A 30 7.00 1.66 -5.83
C GLU A 30 7.31 2.15 -4.41
N GLN A 31 6.32 2.11 -3.51
CA GLN A 31 6.51 2.47 -2.11
C GLN A 31 7.51 1.54 -1.42
N LEU A 32 7.42 0.23 -1.61
CA LEU A 32 8.37 -0.75 -1.05
C LEU A 32 9.80 -0.53 -1.56
N LYS A 33 9.99 -0.15 -2.84
CA LYS A 33 11.32 0.24 -3.37
C LYS A 33 11.83 1.52 -2.70
N SER A 34 10.96 2.49 -2.45
CA SER A 34 11.32 3.73 -1.76
C SER A 34 11.73 3.47 -0.30
N TYR A 35 11.00 2.59 0.40
CA TYR A 35 11.32 2.17 1.76
C TYR A 35 12.64 1.41 1.78
N ARG A 36 12.90 0.53 0.80
CA ARG A 36 14.19 -0.16 0.68
C ARG A 36 15.36 0.79 0.61
N ARG A 37 15.29 1.82 -0.23
CA ARG A 37 16.37 2.80 -0.40
C ARG A 37 16.67 3.58 0.88
N LYS A 38 15.66 3.81 1.71
CA LYS A 38 15.77 4.56 2.97
C LYS A 38 15.99 3.67 4.20
N ALA A 39 15.83 2.35 4.06
CA ALA A 39 15.93 1.41 5.16
C ALA A 39 17.37 1.34 5.69
N ASN A 40 17.51 1.63 6.99
CA ASN A 40 18.73 1.41 7.75
C ASN A 40 18.46 0.30 8.77
N VAL A 41 18.72 -0.96 8.35
CA VAL A 41 18.51 -2.14 9.19
C VAL A 41 19.87 -2.63 9.67
N PRO A 42 20.07 -2.83 10.98
CA PRO A 42 21.34 -3.34 11.51
C PRO A 42 21.69 -4.68 10.86
N GLY A 43 22.95 -4.80 10.41
CA GLY A 43 23.42 -5.97 9.66
C GLY A 43 23.33 -5.86 8.14
N PHE A 44 22.66 -4.82 7.60
CA PHE A 44 22.60 -4.55 6.17
C PHE A 44 23.15 -3.16 5.85
N ARG A 45 23.84 -3.04 4.71
CA ARG A 45 24.23 -1.73 4.19
C ARG A 45 22.96 -0.94 3.85
N PRO A 46 22.88 0.37 4.17
CA PRO A 46 21.73 1.21 3.83
C PRO A 46 21.32 1.04 2.36
N GLY A 47 20.03 0.82 2.10
CA GLY A 47 19.52 0.58 0.75
C GLY A 47 19.62 -0.87 0.24
N GLN A 48 20.45 -1.72 0.86
CA GLN A 48 20.68 -3.11 0.45
C GLN A 48 20.03 -4.12 1.39
N VAL A 49 18.83 -3.80 1.87
CA VAL A 49 18.02 -4.73 2.66
C VAL A 49 17.19 -5.61 1.71
N PRO A 50 17.10 -6.93 1.93
CA PRO A 50 16.27 -7.83 1.16
C PRO A 50 14.79 -7.41 1.17
N MET A 51 14.14 -7.48 0.01
CA MET A 51 12.72 -7.12 -0.12
C MET A 51 11.82 -7.96 0.79
N GLY A 52 12.11 -9.25 1.00
CA GLY A 52 11.31 -10.09 1.90
C GLY A 52 11.27 -9.58 3.35
N MET A 53 12.34 -8.93 3.81
CA MET A 53 12.41 -8.38 5.17
C MET A 53 11.61 -7.07 5.28
N ILE A 54 11.75 -6.19 4.29
CA ILE A 54 10.98 -4.94 4.19
C ILE A 54 9.49 -5.25 4.04
N LYS A 55 9.17 -6.21 3.18
CA LYS A 55 7.81 -6.68 2.97
C LYS A 55 7.22 -7.18 4.30
N LYS A 56 7.91 -8.03 5.08
CA LYS A 56 7.45 -8.42 6.43
C LYS A 56 7.28 -7.24 7.41
N MET A 57 8.10 -6.20 7.31
CA MET A 57 8.06 -5.04 8.20
C MET A 57 6.92 -4.06 7.89
N TYR A 58 6.53 -3.94 6.61
CA TYR A 58 5.52 -2.99 6.14
C TYR A 58 4.21 -3.64 5.68
N GLU A 59 4.18 -4.94 5.40
CA GLU A 59 3.00 -5.68 4.91
C GLU A 59 2.08 -6.15 6.06
N ILE A 60 2.48 -5.99 7.33
CA ILE A 60 1.63 -6.27 8.51
C ILE A 60 1.76 -5.08 9.47
N PRO A 61 0.71 -4.24 9.65
CA PRO A 61 -0.40 -4.63 10.51
C PRO A 61 -1.77 -4.12 10.00
N LEU A 62 -2.44 -4.90 9.16
CA LEU A 62 -3.90 -4.91 9.12
C LEU A 62 -4.32 -6.29 9.59
N ARG A 63 -4.61 -6.38 10.89
CA ARG A 63 -5.30 -7.49 11.51
C ARG A 63 -6.71 -7.05 11.84
#